data_AF-A0A4Y9RLM3-F1
#
_entry.id   AF-A0A4Y9RLM3-F1
#
_cell.length_a   1.000
_cell.length_b   1.000
_cell.length_c   1.000
_cell.angle_alpha   90.00
_cell.angle_beta   90.00
_cell.angle_gamma   90.00
#
_symmetry.space_group_name_H-M   'P 1'
#
loop_
_entity.id
_entity.type
_entity.pdbx_description
1 polymer ?
#
loop_
_entity_poly.entity_id
_entity_poly.type
_entity_poly.pdbx_seq_one_letter_code
_entity_poly.pdbx_strand_id
1 'polypeptide(L)' 'MRIYEVTVGAEDGAKRVLKVPSKTDVQAGDAAVPLMHPGESILAVRETDDPWQDVDGLPAGTQTHRDQIT' A
#
# COMPACT_ATOMS: atom_id res chain seq x y z
N MET A 1 -10.09 0.32 8.19
CA MET A 1 -9.00 0.72 7.28
C MET A 1 -7.74 0.76 8.13
N ARG A 2 -6.68 0.07 7.72
CA ARG A 2 -5.42 -0.06 8.46
C ARG A 2 -4.28 0.38 7.53
N ILE A 3 -3.14 0.78 8.10
CA ILE A 3 -1.94 1.05 7.32
C ILE A 3 -1.06 -0.18 7.38
N TYR A 4 -0.53 -0.57 6.23
CA TYR A 4 0.43 -1.65 6.11
C TYR A 4 1.76 -1.09 5.59
N GLU A 5 2.84 -1.55 6.20
CA GLU A 5 4.20 -1.38 5.71
C GLU A 5 4.57 -2.58 4.86
N VAL A 6 4.76 -2.35 3.57
CA VAL A 6 5.21 -3.34 2.60
C VAL A 6 6.69 -3.13 2.35
N THR A 7 7.51 -4.03 2.88
CA THR A 7 8.96 -4.03 2.61
C THR A 7 9.20 -4.65 1.25
N VAL A 8 9.83 -3.91 0.36
CA VAL A 8 10.26 -4.37 -0.97
C VAL A 8 11.78 -4.34 -1.06
N GLY A 9 12.34 -5.25 -1.84
CA GLY A 9 13.78 -5.35 -2.06
C GLY A 9 14.12 -5.48 -3.53
N ALA A 10 15.16 -4.78 -3.96
CA ALA A 10 15.75 -4.93 -5.29
C ALA A 10 16.84 -6.03 -5.28
N GLU A 11 17.17 -6.56 -6.45
CA GLU A 11 18.23 -7.57 -6.63
C GLU A 11 19.63 -7.09 -6.18
N ASP A 12 19.85 -5.78 -6.20
CA ASP A 12 21.05 -5.09 -5.67
C ASP A 12 21.19 -5.21 -4.13
N GLY A 13 20.11 -5.55 -3.43
CA GLY A 13 20.06 -5.60 -1.97
C GLY A 13 19.47 -4.35 -1.32
N ALA A 14 19.22 -3.28 -2.08
CA ALA A 14 18.45 -2.13 -1.63
C ALA A 14 17.05 -2.54 -1.14
N LYS A 15 16.64 -2.00 0.01
CA LYS A 15 15.32 -2.24 0.62
C LYS A 15 14.58 -0.93 0.81
N ARG A 16 13.27 -0.96 0.56
CA ARG A 16 12.36 0.17 0.73
C ARG A 16 11.10 -0.28 1.45
N VAL A 17 10.48 0.65 2.16
CA VAL A 17 9.20 0.42 2.84
C VAL A 17 8.16 1.29 2.18
N LEU A 18 7.05 0.68 1.77
CA LEU A 18 5.90 1.36 1.17
C LEU A 18 4.75 1.33 2.17
N LYS A 19 4.18 2.50 2.48
CA LYS A 19 3.02 2.61 3.36
C LYS A 19 1.73 2.67 2.55
N VAL A 20 0.88 1.66 2.69
CA VAL A 20 -0.36 1.55 1.92
C VAL A 20 -1.58 1.35 2.83
N PRO A 21 -2.68 2.11 2.62
CA PRO A 21 -3.92 1.89 3.32
C PRO A 21 -4.67 0.68 2.74
N SER A 22 -5.04 -0.27 3.60
CA SER A 22 -5.76 -1.49 3.19
C SER A 22 -6.68 -2.04 4.29
N LYS A 23 -7.58 -2.95 3.92
CA LYS A 23 -8.38 -3.71 4.90
C LYS A 23 -7.69 -5.01 5.33
N THR A 24 -6.86 -5.59 4.46
CA THR A 24 -6.10 -6.83 4.72
C THR A 24 -4.67 -6.71 4.23
N ASP A 25 -3.80 -7.59 4.74
CA ASP A 25 -2.42 -7.77 4.31
C ASP A 25 -2.29 -8.19 2.85
N VAL A 26 -3.16 -9.08 2.35
CA VAL A 26 -3.18 -9.49 0.94
C VAL A 26 -3.45 -8.28 0.04
N GLN A 27 -4.48 -7.50 0.36
CA GLN A 27 -4.82 -6.29 -0.40
C GLN A 27 -3.72 -5.22 -0.31
N ALA A 28 -2.95 -5.19 0.79
CA ALA A 28 -1.81 -4.30 0.92
C ALA A 28 -0.66 -4.70 -0.03
N GLY A 29 -0.41 -6.00 -0.19
CA GLY A 29 0.52 -6.51 -1.19
C GLY A 29 0.14 -6.07 -2.60
N ASP A 30 -1.12 -6.29 -2.98
CA ASP A 30 -1.65 -5.87 -4.29
C ASP A 30 -1.57 -4.35 -4.49
N ALA A 31 -1.87 -3.57 -3.46
CA ALA A 31 -1.81 -2.11 -3.50
C ALA A 31 -0.37 -1.56 -3.59
N ALA A 32 0.63 -2.33 -3.14
CA ALA A 32 2.04 -1.94 -3.23
C ALA A 32 2.64 -2.18 -4.63
N VAL A 33 2.13 -3.14 -5.40
CA VAL A 33 2.61 -3.46 -6.76
C VAL A 33 2.79 -2.23 -7.66
N PRO A 34 1.81 -1.32 -7.81
CA PRO A 34 1.97 -0.14 -8.66
C PRO A 34 2.98 0.90 -8.12
N LEU A 35 3.39 0.80 -6.86
CA LEU A 35 4.35 1.70 -6.21
C LEU A 35 5.79 1.16 -6.27
N MET A 36 5.96 -0.10 -6.69
CA MET A 36 7.26 -0.77 -6.83
C MET A 36 7.99 -0.34 -8.10
N HIS A 37 9.32 -0.33 -8.03
CA HIS A 37 10.17 -0.22 -9.19
C HIS A 37 10.35 -1.57 -9.89
N PRO A 38 10.65 -1.57 -11.21
CA PRO A 38 11.00 -2.79 -11.92
C PRO A 38 12.17 -3.52 -11.26
N GLY A 39 12.02 -4.82 -11.03
CA GLY A 39 13.04 -5.64 -10.36
C GLY A 39 12.97 -5.64 -8.83
N GLU A 40 12.07 -4.86 -8.23
CA GLU A 40 11.75 -5.00 -6.80
C GLU A 40 10.79 -6.17 -6.56
N SER A 41 10.93 -6.82 -5.40
CA SER A 41 10.06 -7.90 -4.94
C SER A 41 9.58 -7.64 -3.51
N ILE A 42 8.35 -8.02 -3.19
CA ILE A 42 7.81 -7.91 -1.82
C ILE A 42 8.53 -8.93 -0.92
N LEU A 43 9.14 -8.44 0.15
CA LEU A 43 9.84 -9.23 1.15
C LEU A 43 8.99 -9.44 2.41
N ALA A 44 8.21 -8.44 2.81
CA ALA A 44 7.36 -8.51 4.00
C ALA A 44 6.16 -7.55 3.88
N VAL A 45 5.06 -7.93 4.51
CA VAL A 45 3.88 -7.07 4.72
C VAL A 45 3.56 -7.09 6.20
N ARG A 46 3.47 -5.93 6.84
CA ARG A 46 3.16 -5.79 8.27
C ARG A 46 2.13 -4.70 8.49
N GLU A 47 1.16 -4.97 9.33
CA GLU A 47 0.26 -3.94 9.84
C GLU A 47 1.07 -3.01 10.76
N THR A 48 0.92 -1.70 10.60
CA THR A 48 1.52 -0.71 11.51
C THR A 48 0.42 -0.01 12.30
N ASP A 49 0.71 0.24 13.57
CA ASP A 49 -0.09 1.08 14.46
C ASP A 49 0.27 2.57 14.35
N ASP A 50 1.13 2.94 13.38
CA ASP A 50 1.59 4.33 13.20
C ASP A 50 0.41 5.30 13.00
N PRO A 51 0.40 6.43 13.74
CA PRO A 51 -0.63 7.45 13.61
C PRO A 51 -0.51 8.23 12.30
N TRP A 52 -1.14 7.73 11.23
CA TRP A 52 -1.75 8.46 10.09
C TRP A 52 -1.04 9.70 9.46
N GLN A 53 0.27 9.90 9.59
CA GLN A 53 0.90 11.17 9.16
C GLN A 53 1.76 11.09 7.89
N ASP A 54 2.24 9.91 7.46
CA ASP A 54 3.13 9.80 6.29
C ASP A 54 2.72 8.59 5.45
N VAL A 55 1.88 8.81 4.44
CA VAL A 55 1.51 7.80 3.44
C VAL A 55 2.00 8.27 2.08
N ASP A 56 2.84 7.48 1.42
CA ASP A 56 3.46 7.81 0.13
C ASP A 56 2.48 7.75 -1.05
N GLY A 57 1.25 7.29 -0.83
CA GLY A 57 0.23 7.10 -1.86
C GLY A 57 -1.14 7.59 -1.42
N LEU A 58 -1.84 8.28 -2.32
CA LEU A 58 -3.26 8.54 -2.15
C LEU A 58 -4.01 7.20 -2.14
N PRO A 59 -5.06 7.04 -1.31
CA PRO A 59 -5.90 5.85 -1.37
C PRO A 59 -6.43 5.68 -2.80
N ALA A 60 -6.41 4.45 -3.31
CA ALA A 60 -6.98 4.13 -4.61
C ALA A 60 -8.45 4.61 -4.64
N GLY A 61 -8.69 5.72 -5.31
CA GLY A 61 -10.00 6.32 -5.43
C GLY A 61 -10.86 5.51 -6.37
N THR A 62 -11.53 4.48 -5.87
CA THR A 62 -12.60 3.80 -6.60
C THR A 62 -13.83 3.66 -5.72
N GLN A 63 -14.60 4.76 -5.62
CA GLN A 63 -16.04 4.66 -5.45
C GLN A 63 -16.74 5.98 -5.80
N THR A 64 -17.12 6.12 -7.07
CA THR A 64 -18.21 7.02 -7.44
C THR A 64 -19.50 6.46 -6.88
N HIS A 65 -19.94 6.93 -5.71
CA HIS A 65 -21.36 6.83 -5.34
C HIS A 65 -22.10 7.94 -6.08
N ARG A 66 -22.87 7.59 -7.10
CA ARG A 66 -23.95 8.44 -7.58
C ARG A 66 -25.27 7.85 -7.10
N ASP A 67 -25.58 8.10 -5.84
CA ASP A 67 -26.95 7.98 -5.37
C ASP A 67 -27.58 9.38 -5.46
N GLN A 68 -28.31 9.63 -6.54
CA GLN A 68 -29.26 10.74 -6.61
C GLN A 68 -30.63 10.14 -6.92
N ILE A 69 -31.39 9.94 -5.86
CA ILE A 69 -32.84 9.79 -5.87
C ILE A 69 -33.43 11.20 -5.91
N THR A 70 -34.18 11.54 -6.96
CA THR A 70 -35.23 12.57 -6.93
C THR A 70 -36.31 12.16 -7.92
#